data_AF-A0A1F3BHU5-F1
#
_entry.id   AF-A0A1F3BHU5-F1
#
_cell.length_a   1.000
_cell.length_b   1.000
_cell.length_c   1.000
_cell.angle_alpha   90.00
_cell.angle_beta   90.00
_cell.angle_gamma   90.00
#
_symmetry.space_group_name_H-M   'P 1'
#
loop_
_entity.id
_entity.type
_entity.pdbx_description
1 polymer ?
#
loop_
_entity_poly.entity_id
_entity_poly.type
_entity_poly.pdbx_seq_one_letter_code
_entity_poly.pdbx_strand_id
1 'polypeptide(L)'
;MAKMPRKLPSSYIRKLNEQREVERTIEVKRVEKKQEPKDPDSGKLKGFTMICQTCGTRAKFTVDTHGYATCTNCRAIANFRFGHLA
;
A
#
# COMPACT_ATOMS: atom_id res chain seq x y z
N MET A 1 32.35 38.38 19.83
CA MET A 1 31.40 37.69 18.92
C MET A 1 31.92 36.27 18.67
N ALA A 2 31.19 35.25 19.12
CA ALA A 2 31.60 33.85 18.97
C ALA A 2 31.51 33.43 17.49
N LYS A 3 32.65 33.08 16.92
CA LYS A 3 32.81 32.67 15.52
C LYS A 3 32.23 31.25 15.38
N MET A 4 31.03 31.11 14.81
CA MET A 4 30.46 29.77 14.59
C MET A 4 31.39 28.95 13.67
N PRO A 5 31.69 27.69 14.03
CA PRO A 5 32.53 26.84 13.21
C PRO A 5 31.82 26.51 11.89
N ARG A 6 32.49 26.78 10.77
CA ARG A 6 31.97 26.55 9.40
C ARG A 6 31.82 25.06 9.04
N LYS A 7 32.37 24.18 9.86
CA LYS A 7 32.36 22.73 9.68
C LYS A 7 31.93 22.07 10.98
N LEU A 8 31.01 21.12 10.87
CA LEU A 8 30.60 20.30 12.01
C LEU A 8 31.81 19.51 12.52
N PRO A 9 31.98 19.38 13.85
CA PRO A 9 33.03 18.53 14.41
C PRO A 9 32.94 17.09 13.87
N SER A 10 34.07 16.46 13.62
CA SER A 10 34.14 15.10 13.08
C SER A 10 33.40 14.08 13.94
N SER A 11 33.38 14.27 15.27
CA SER A 11 32.62 13.46 16.22
C SER A 11 31.11 13.54 16.01
N TYR A 12 30.59 14.68 15.57
CA TYR A 12 29.18 14.88 15.28
C TYR A 12 28.79 14.22 13.95
N ILE A 13 29.64 14.33 12.93
CA ILE A 13 29.44 13.65 11.64
C ILE A 13 29.42 12.13 11.83
N ARG A 14 30.29 11.59 12.70
CA ARG A 14 30.31 10.15 12.99
C ARG A 14 29.00 9.66 13.60
N LYS A 15 28.44 10.40 14.57
CA LYS A 15 27.13 10.09 15.17
C LYS A 15 25.97 10.13 14.17
N LEU A 16 25.98 11.10 13.24
CA LEU A 16 24.97 11.17 12.19
C LEU A 16 25.04 9.98 11.23
N ASN A 17 26.24 9.50 10.91
CA ASN A 17 26.40 8.33 10.06
C ASN A 17 25.95 7.05 10.77
N GLU A 18 26.30 6.88 12.05
CA GLU A 18 25.84 5.74 12.88
C GLU A 18 24.31 5.68 12.95
N GLN A 19 23.63 6.82 13.11
CA GLN A 19 22.15 6.88 13.09
C GLN A 19 21.56 6.51 11.72
N ARG A 20 22.15 7.00 10.62
CA ARG A 20 21.70 6.68 9.26
C ARG A 20 21.87 5.21 8.88
N GLU A 21 22.83 4.51 9.46
CA GLU A 21 23.00 3.07 9.23
C GLU A 21 21.92 2.27 9.97
N VAL A 22 21.59 2.65 11.21
CA VAL A 22 20.50 2.04 11.98
C VAL A 22 19.16 2.23 11.27
N GLU A 23 18.85 3.43 10.79
CA GLU A 23 17.60 3.69 10.05
C GLU A 23 17.50 2.84 8.77
N ARG A 24 18.58 2.73 7.99
CA ARG A 24 18.60 1.87 6.79
C ARG A 24 18.34 0.41 7.10
N THR A 25 18.88 -0.13 8.20
CA THR A 25 18.60 -1.53 8.58
C THR A 25 17.15 -1.76 9.04
N ILE A 26 16.50 -0.74 9.61
CA ILE A 26 15.08 -0.81 10.01
C ILE A 26 14.16 -0.73 8.77
N GLU A 27 14.51 0.09 7.78
CA GLU A 27 13.76 0.20 6.52
C GLU A 27 13.83 -1.11 5.72
N VAL A 28 15.00 -1.75 5.62
CA VAL A 28 15.15 -3.03 4.92
C VAL A 28 14.28 -4.12 5.56
N LYS A 29 14.25 -4.22 6.89
CA LYS A 29 13.36 -5.16 7.61
C LYS A 29 11.87 -4.87 7.42
N ARG A 30 11.48 -3.60 7.20
CA ARG A 30 10.08 -3.23 6.90
C ARG A 30 9.67 -3.56 5.47
N VAL A 31 10.61 -3.56 4.53
CA VAL A 31 10.36 -3.92 3.12
C VAL A 31 10.20 -5.43 2.97
N GLU A 32 11.00 -6.25 3.65
CA GLU A 32 10.86 -7.71 3.61
C GLU A 32 9.54 -8.20 4.24
N LYS A 33 9.01 -7.49 5.25
CA LYS A 33 7.76 -7.87 5.91
C LYS A 33 6.48 -7.46 5.15
N LYS A 34 6.61 -6.86 3.97
CA LYS A 34 5.47 -6.39 3.16
C LYS A 34 5.05 -7.38 2.06
N GLN A 35 5.74 -8.52 1.91
CA GLN A 35 5.48 -9.50 0.86
C GLN A 35 4.65 -10.71 1.28
N GLU A 36 4.24 -10.84 2.53
CA GLU A 36 3.21 -11.83 2.89
C GLU A 36 1.85 -11.13 2.91
N PRO A 37 0.92 -11.43 1.98
CA PRO A 37 -0.46 -11.03 2.13
C PRO A 37 -0.99 -11.73 3.39
N LYS A 38 -1.10 -10.96 4.47
CA LYS A 38 -1.86 -11.34 5.65
C LYS A 38 -3.29 -11.62 5.21
N ASP A 39 -3.63 -12.89 5.06
CA ASP A 39 -5.02 -13.34 5.18
C ASP A 39 -5.29 -13.57 6.67
N PRO A 40 -6.14 -12.71 7.26
CA PRO A 40 -7.12 -13.21 8.20
C PRO A 40 -8.49 -12.87 7.62
N ASP A 41 -9.18 -13.93 7.21
CA ASP A 41 -10.59 -14.16 7.48
C ASP A 41 -11.45 -12.91 7.72
N SER A 42 -12.17 -12.47 6.69
CA SER A 42 -13.32 -11.57 6.87
C SER A 42 -14.19 -11.53 5.62
N GLY A 43 -14.84 -12.64 5.27
CA GLY A 43 -16.15 -12.72 4.57
C GLY A 43 -16.49 -11.77 3.41
N LYS A 44 -15.55 -11.05 2.80
CA LYS A 44 -15.75 -10.04 1.77
C LYS A 44 -15.25 -10.60 0.46
N LEU A 45 -16.15 -10.72 -0.52
CA LEU A 45 -15.83 -11.07 -1.89
C LEU A 45 -14.72 -10.15 -2.43
N LYS A 46 -13.45 -10.59 -2.37
CA LYS A 46 -12.29 -9.87 -2.92
C LYS A 46 -12.44 -9.63 -4.43
N GLY A 47 -13.30 -10.40 -5.10
CA GLY A 47 -13.76 -10.14 -6.45
C GLY A 47 -14.81 -11.13 -6.95
N PHE A 48 -15.48 -10.77 -8.04
CA PHE A 48 -16.51 -11.59 -8.69
C PHE A 48 -16.38 -11.49 -10.21
N THR A 49 -17.02 -12.39 -10.96
CA THR A 49 -17.02 -12.34 -12.43
C THR A 49 -18.39 -11.93 -12.93
N MET A 50 -18.44 -10.93 -13.81
CA MET A 50 -19.66 -10.33 -14.33
C MET A 50 -19.42 -9.87 -15.77
N ILE A 51 -20.49 -9.77 -16.56
CA ILE A 51 -20.43 -9.07 -17.85
C ILE A 51 -20.36 -7.57 -17.56
N CYS A 52 -19.24 -6.93 -17.91
CA CYS A 52 -19.09 -5.50 -17.72
C CYS A 52 -20.06 -4.76 -18.63
N GLN A 53 -20.95 -3.94 -18.07
CA GLN A 53 -21.90 -3.14 -18.84
C GLN A 53 -21.22 -2.08 -19.73
N THR A 54 -19.99 -1.67 -19.39
CA THR A 54 -19.24 -0.67 -20.14
C THR A 54 -18.54 -1.24 -21.37
N CYS A 55 -17.89 -2.41 -21.24
CA CYS A 55 -17.13 -3.00 -22.35
C CYS A 55 -17.74 -4.29 -22.93
N GLY A 56 -18.85 -4.78 -22.39
CA GLY A 56 -19.56 -5.97 -22.87
C GLY A 56 -18.84 -7.30 -22.62
N THR A 57 -17.60 -7.28 -22.11
CA THR A 57 -16.82 -8.51 -21.88
C THR A 57 -17.11 -9.11 -20.51
N ARG A 58 -17.11 -10.45 -20.44
CA ARG A 58 -17.07 -11.18 -19.17
C ARG A 58 -15.71 -10.94 -18.51
N ALA A 59 -15.70 -10.15 -17.45
CA ALA A 59 -14.49 -9.73 -16.77
C ALA A 59 -14.58 -9.99 -15.27
N LYS A 60 -13.42 -10.11 -14.64
CA LYS A 60 -13.32 -10.12 -13.19
C LYS A 60 -13.46 -8.69 -12.68
N PHE A 61 -14.13 -8.53 -11.56
CA PHE A 61 -14.27 -7.28 -10.83
C PHE A 61 -13.57 -7.43 -9.49
N THR A 62 -12.75 -6.46 -9.13
CA THR A 62 -12.10 -6.38 -7.82
C THR A 62 -12.81 -5.35 -6.97
N VAL A 63 -13.16 -5.71 -5.74
CA VAL A 63 -13.86 -4.83 -4.81
C VAL A 63 -12.86 -4.24 -3.84
N ASP A 64 -12.78 -2.90 -3.80
CA ASP A 64 -11.97 -2.20 -2.82
C ASP A 64 -12.68 -2.10 -1.46
N THR A 65 -11.91 -1.84 -0.41
CA THR A 65 -12.36 -1.57 0.97
C THR A 65 -13.42 -0.48 1.07
N HIS A 66 -13.45 0.46 0.13
CA HIS A 66 -14.43 1.54 0.00
C HIS A 66 -15.77 1.10 -0.63
N GLY A 67 -15.90 -0.17 -1.06
CA GLY A 67 -17.13 -0.66 -1.68
C GLY A 67 -17.27 -0.28 -3.15
N TYR A 68 -16.16 -0.07 -3.87
CA TYR A 68 -16.17 0.11 -5.32
C TYR A 68 -15.68 -1.15 -6.01
N ALA A 69 -16.42 -1.61 -7.02
CA ALA A 69 -16.01 -2.68 -7.92
C ALA A 69 -15.35 -2.09 -9.17
N THR A 70 -14.15 -2.58 -9.52
CA THR A 70 -13.43 -2.15 -10.72
C THR A 70 -13.28 -3.30 -11.70
N CYS A 71 -13.64 -3.08 -12.96
CA CYS A 71 -13.47 -4.06 -14.04
C CYS A 71 -11.99 -4.24 -14.38
N THR A 72 -11.48 -5.48 -14.44
CA THR A 72 -10.08 -5.72 -14.81
C THR A 72 -9.76 -5.45 -16.28
N ASN A 73 -10.77 -5.43 -17.16
CA ASN A 73 -10.56 -5.22 -18.60
C ASN A 73 -10.51 -3.73 -18.95
N CYS A 74 -11.59 -2.99 -18.69
CA CYS A 74 -11.73 -1.58 -19.08
C CYS A 74 -11.53 -0.58 -17.94
N ARG A 75 -11.28 -1.05 -16.70
CA ARG A 75 -11.16 -0.23 -15.49
C ARG A 75 -12.41 0.60 -15.15
N ALA A 76 -13.58 0.25 -15.69
CA ALA A 76 -14.84 0.84 -15.27
C ALA A 76 -15.10 0.60 -13.78
N ILE A 77 -15.56 1.64 -13.08
CA ILE A 77 -15.79 1.64 -11.63
C ILE A 77 -17.30 1.69 -11.37
N ALA A 78 -17.79 0.82 -10.50
CA ALA A 78 -19.20 0.79 -10.07
C ALA A 78 -19.30 0.71 -8.56
N ASN A 79 -20.37 1.28 -7.99
CA ASN A 79 -20.68 1.12 -6.57
C ASN A 79 -21.07 -0.34 -6.31
N PHE A 80 -20.37 -0.98 -5.37
CA PHE A 80 -20.62 -2.34 -4.92
C PHE A 80 -21.22 -2.31 -3.52
N ARG A 81 -22.55 -2.42 -3.44
CA ARG A 81 -23.27 -2.61 -2.17
C ARG A 81 -23.49 -4.09 -1.95
N PHE A 82 -23.01 -4.63 -0.83
CA PHE A 82 -23.48 -5.91 -0.35
C PHE A 82 -24.97 -5.75 0.00
N GLY A 83 -25.85 -6.36 -0.77
CA GLY A 83 -27.24 -6.52 -0.35
C GLY A 83 -27.23 -7.36 0.92
N HIS A 84 -27.80 -6.86 2.02
CA HIS A 84 -28.18 -7.75 3.11
C HIS A 84 -29.18 -8.74 2.53
N LEU A 85 -28.83 -10.04 2.56
CA LEU A 85 -29.80 -11.11 2.34
C LEU A 85 -30.87 -10.94 3.41
N ALA A 86 -32.07 -10.55 2.99
CA ALA A 86 -33.27 -10.55 3.81
C ALA A 86 -33.80 -11.98 3.95
#